data_AF-A0A7J8A315-F1
#
_entry.id   AF-A0A7J8A315-F1
#
_cell.length_a   1.000
_cell.length_b   1.000
_cell.length_c   1.000
_cell.angle_alpha   90.00
_cell.angle_beta   90.00
_cell.angle_gamma   90.00
#
_symmetry.space_group_name_H-M   'P 1'
#
loop_
_entity.id
_entity.type
_entity.pdbx_description
1 polymer ?
#
loop_
_entity_poly.entity_id
_entity_poly.type
_entity_poly.pdbx_seq_one_letter_code
_entity_poly.pdbx_strand_id
1 'polypeptide(L)'
;MREIVHIQAGQCGNQIGAKFWEVISDEHGIDPTGSYHGDSELQLERINVYYNEAAGNKYVPRAILVDLEPGTMDSVRSGPFGQIFRPDNFVFALTVPELTQQMFDSKNMMAACDPRHGRYLTVAAIFRGRMSMKEVDEQMLNVQNKNSSYFVEWIPNNVKTAVCDIPPRGLKMSATFIGNSTAIQELFKRISEQFTAMFRRKAFLHWYTGEGMDEMEFTEAESNMNDLVSEYQQYQDATADEQGEFEEEEVEEEA
;
A
#
# COMPACT_ATOMS: atom_id res chain seq x y z
N MET A 1 20.68 4.05 -5.38
CA MET A 1 19.35 3.87 -6.00
C MET A 1 18.62 5.21 -5.92
N ARG A 2 18.47 5.94 -7.02
CA ARG A 2 18.17 7.38 -6.97
C ARG A 2 16.89 7.81 -7.71
N GLU A 3 16.38 6.98 -8.61
CA GLU A 3 15.23 7.29 -9.48
C GLU A 3 14.19 6.17 -9.47
N ILE A 4 12.90 6.54 -9.54
CA ILE A 4 11.77 5.62 -9.69
C ILE A 4 11.06 5.97 -11.01
N VAL A 5 10.74 4.95 -11.80
CA VAL A 5 9.87 5.08 -12.97
C VAL A 5 8.48 4.59 -12.56
N HIS A 6 7.50 5.49 -12.61
CA HIS A 6 6.10 5.20 -12.31
C HIS A 6 5.38 4.73 -13.58
N ILE A 7 4.62 3.65 -13.48
CA ILE A 7 3.79 3.16 -14.59
C ILE A 7 2.35 3.10 -14.09
N GLN A 8 1.44 3.69 -14.86
CA GLN A 8 0.01 3.64 -14.63
C GLN A 8 -0.68 3.06 -15.86
N ALA A 9 -1.49 2.01 -15.66
CA ALA A 9 -2.11 1.25 -16.74
C ALA A 9 -3.63 1.11 -16.57
N GLY A 10 -4.36 1.28 -17.66
CA GLY A 10 -5.81 1.17 -17.73
C GLY A 10 -6.55 2.30 -17.02
N GLN A 11 -7.88 2.29 -17.10
CA GLN A 11 -8.73 3.36 -16.56
C GLN A 11 -8.46 3.65 -15.08
N CYS A 12 -8.47 2.62 -14.23
CA CYS A 12 -8.27 2.78 -12.79
C CYS A 12 -6.86 3.30 -12.49
N GLY A 13 -5.83 2.67 -13.07
CA GLY A 13 -4.43 3.06 -12.88
C GLY A 13 -4.18 4.50 -13.29
N ASN A 14 -4.73 4.93 -14.42
CA ASN A 14 -4.58 6.30 -14.90
C ASN A 14 -5.27 7.34 -13.99
N GLN A 15 -6.44 7.02 -13.43
CA GLN A 15 -7.16 7.92 -12.51
C GLN A 15 -6.43 8.08 -11.17
N ILE A 16 -6.01 6.96 -10.56
CA ILE A 16 -5.29 7.02 -9.29
C ILE A 16 -3.89 7.62 -9.46
N GLY A 17 -3.21 7.32 -10.57
CA GLY A 17 -1.89 7.86 -10.90
C GLY A 17 -1.95 9.37 -11.12
N ALA A 18 -2.97 9.88 -11.81
CA ALA A 18 -3.18 11.32 -11.95
C ALA A 18 -3.36 12.01 -10.59
N LYS A 19 -4.17 11.44 -9.69
CA LYS A 19 -4.33 11.98 -8.33
C LYS A 19 -3.07 11.90 -7.49
N PHE A 20 -2.30 10.82 -7.63
CA PHE A 20 -0.98 10.72 -7.03
C PHE A 20 -0.09 11.89 -7.47
N TRP A 21 0.04 12.13 -8.78
CA TRP A 21 0.86 13.22 -9.32
C TRP A 21 0.36 14.61 -8.91
N GLU A 22 -0.96 14.84 -8.87
CA GLU A 22 -1.52 16.10 -8.36
C GLU A 22 -1.10 16.36 -6.90
N VAL A 23 -1.24 15.35 -6.03
CA VAL A 23 -0.92 15.48 -4.60
C VAL A 23 0.57 15.69 -4.39
N ILE A 24 1.43 14.87 -4.99
CA ILE A 24 2.88 15.01 -4.78
C ILE A 24 3.46 16.26 -5.45
N SER A 25 2.89 16.72 -6.58
CA SER A 25 3.31 17.99 -7.20
C SER A 25 3.03 19.16 -6.27
N ASP A 26 1.84 19.19 -5.65
CA ASP A 26 1.47 20.21 -4.66
C ASP A 26 2.40 20.17 -3.43
N GLU A 27 2.69 18.97 -2.90
CA GLU A 27 3.64 18.81 -1.78
C GLU A 27 5.06 19.30 -2.12
N HIS A 28 5.50 19.12 -3.37
CA HIS A 28 6.79 19.57 -3.87
C HIS A 28 6.78 21.01 -4.42
N GLY A 29 5.64 21.71 -4.38
CA GLY A 29 5.53 23.07 -4.90
C GLY A 29 5.71 23.18 -6.42
N ILE A 30 5.41 22.12 -7.17
CA ILE A 30 5.47 22.07 -8.63
C ILE A 30 4.10 22.40 -9.20
N ASP A 31 4.04 23.42 -10.06
CA ASP A 31 2.79 23.79 -10.74
C ASP A 31 2.49 22.87 -11.94
N PRO A 32 1.28 22.95 -12.54
CA PRO A 32 0.94 22.14 -13.72
C PRO A 32 1.82 22.40 -14.96
N THR A 33 2.63 23.46 -14.97
CA THR A 33 3.59 23.75 -16.04
C THR A 33 4.97 23.11 -15.81
N GLY A 34 5.15 22.47 -14.67
CA GLY A 34 6.41 21.87 -14.21
C GLY A 34 7.35 22.88 -13.55
N SER A 35 6.88 24.08 -13.22
CA SER A 35 7.71 25.14 -12.63
C SER A 35 7.62 25.09 -11.10
N TYR A 36 8.76 25.25 -10.43
CA TYR A 36 8.81 25.26 -8.96
C TYR A 36 8.46 26.63 -8.38
N HIS A 37 7.49 26.64 -7.47
CA HIS A 37 7.01 27.79 -6.71
C HIS A 37 6.93 27.49 -5.20
N GLY A 38 7.66 26.48 -4.74
CA GLY A 38 7.70 26.09 -3.32
C GLY A 38 8.43 27.08 -2.43
N ASP A 39 8.27 26.90 -1.13
CA ASP A 39 8.76 27.78 -0.06
C ASP A 39 9.83 27.12 0.83
N SER A 40 10.20 25.86 0.56
CA SER A 40 11.11 25.07 1.39
C SER A 40 12.13 24.30 0.56
N GLU A 41 13.42 24.39 0.92
CA GLU A 41 14.50 23.65 0.25
C GLU A 41 14.31 22.12 0.34
N LEU A 42 13.64 21.63 1.38
CA LEU A 42 13.32 20.20 1.56
C LEU A 42 12.43 19.65 0.44
N GLN A 43 11.65 20.52 -0.23
CA GLN A 43 10.82 20.12 -1.38
C GLN A 43 11.68 19.73 -2.59
N LEU A 44 12.89 20.26 -2.71
CA LEU A 44 13.77 19.96 -3.85
C LEU A 44 14.85 18.91 -3.53
N GLU A 45 15.14 18.65 -2.25
CA GLU A 45 16.24 17.76 -1.83
C GLU A 45 16.21 16.38 -2.51
N ARG A 46 15.00 15.81 -2.68
CA ARG A 46 14.79 14.48 -3.28
C ARG A 46 13.80 14.50 -4.46
N ILE A 47 13.62 15.65 -5.12
CA ILE A 47 12.71 15.79 -6.26
C ILE A 47 13.08 14.85 -7.42
N ASN A 48 14.37 14.54 -7.56
CA ASN A 48 14.92 13.70 -8.61
C ASN A 48 14.44 12.23 -8.55
N VAL A 49 13.86 11.80 -7.42
CA VAL A 49 13.30 10.45 -7.26
C VAL A 49 12.16 10.23 -8.24
N TYR A 50 11.22 11.17 -8.31
CA TYR A 50 10.02 11.06 -9.15
C TYR A 50 10.05 11.97 -10.39
N TYR A 51 10.90 13.00 -10.42
CA TYR A 51 10.96 13.95 -11.53
C TYR A 51 12.30 13.89 -12.27
N ASN A 52 12.23 14.21 -13.56
CA ASN A 52 13.36 14.64 -14.36
C ASN A 52 13.47 16.16 -14.29
N GLU A 53 14.68 16.68 -14.11
CA GLU A 53 14.96 18.09 -14.30
C GLU A 53 15.29 18.34 -15.79
N ALA A 54 14.42 19.09 -16.46
CA ALA A 54 14.56 19.50 -17.85
C ALA A 54 15.11 20.93 -17.94
N ALA A 55 15.51 21.33 -19.14
CA ALA A 55 16.02 22.68 -19.39
C ALA A 55 15.01 23.77 -18.96
N GLY A 56 15.52 24.80 -18.28
CA GLY A 56 14.71 25.92 -17.79
C GLY A 56 14.06 25.70 -16.42
N ASN A 57 14.69 24.91 -15.54
CA ASN A 57 14.20 24.60 -14.19
C ASN A 57 12.79 24.00 -14.19
N LYS A 58 12.51 23.15 -15.19
CA LYS A 58 11.23 22.45 -15.31
C LYS A 58 11.35 21.03 -14.81
N TYR A 59 10.41 20.61 -13.97
CA TYR A 59 10.33 19.26 -13.43
C TYR A 59 9.25 18.48 -14.18
N VAL A 60 9.66 17.35 -14.76
CA VAL A 60 8.78 16.48 -15.55
C VAL A 60 8.63 15.13 -14.84
N PRO A 61 7.41 14.69 -14.51
CA PRO A 61 7.16 13.38 -13.91
C PRO A 61 7.82 12.23 -14.68
N ARG A 62 8.46 11.29 -13.97
CA ARG A 62 8.93 10.01 -14.51
C ARG A 62 7.76 9.01 -14.58
N ALA A 63 6.73 9.35 -15.36
CA ALA A 63 5.52 8.56 -15.48
C ALA A 63 5.32 8.03 -16.91
N ILE A 64 4.93 6.77 -17.03
CA ILE A 64 4.48 6.14 -18.27
C ILE A 64 3.00 5.80 -18.10
N LEU A 65 2.17 6.34 -19.00
CA LEU A 65 0.73 6.13 -19.01
C LEU A 65 0.39 5.18 -20.14
N VAL A 66 -0.28 4.08 -19.82
CA VAL A 66 -0.69 3.05 -20.79
C VAL A 66 -2.18 2.85 -20.69
N ASP A 67 -2.88 2.89 -21.82
CA ASP A 67 -4.27 2.49 -21.88
C ASP A 67 -4.59 1.85 -23.24
N LEU A 68 -5.45 0.85 -23.23
CA LEU A 68 -5.99 0.23 -24.45
C LEU A 68 -7.29 0.94 -24.88
N GLU A 69 -7.90 1.73 -24.00
CA GLU A 69 -9.09 2.52 -24.29
C GLU A 69 -8.73 3.98 -24.62
N PRO A 70 -9.06 4.49 -25.83
CA PRO A 70 -8.72 5.88 -26.21
C PRO A 70 -9.44 6.96 -25.38
N GLY A 71 -10.57 6.63 -24.74
CA GLY A 71 -11.47 7.59 -24.07
C GLY A 71 -11.09 7.96 -22.63
N THR A 72 -10.17 7.23 -22.01
CA THR A 72 -9.74 7.50 -20.63
C THR A 72 -8.76 8.66 -20.53
N MET A 73 -8.00 8.95 -21.59
CA MET A 73 -7.06 10.07 -21.64
C MET A 73 -7.75 11.44 -21.53
N ASP A 74 -8.99 11.56 -22.01
CA ASP A 74 -9.80 12.78 -21.87
C ASP A 74 -10.38 12.92 -20.45
N SER A 75 -10.67 11.81 -19.77
CA SER A 75 -11.23 11.79 -18.40
C SER A 75 -10.21 12.15 -17.32
N VAL A 76 -8.93 11.81 -17.55
CA VAL A 76 -7.81 12.24 -16.69
C VAL A 76 -7.59 13.75 -16.76
N ARG A 77 -7.91 14.38 -17.90
CA ARG A 77 -7.78 15.83 -18.10
C ARG A 77 -8.92 16.64 -17.47
N SER A 78 -9.98 15.99 -16.97
CA SER A 78 -11.22 16.67 -16.53
C SER A 78 -11.70 16.33 -15.12
N GLY A 79 -10.88 15.74 -14.24
CA GLY A 79 -11.40 15.11 -13.00
C GLY A 79 -11.28 15.93 -11.70
N PRO A 80 -12.39 16.46 -11.13
CA PRO A 80 -12.48 16.93 -9.75
C PRO A 80 -13.14 15.85 -8.85
N PHE A 81 -12.52 14.68 -8.71
CA PHE A 81 -13.06 13.60 -7.87
C PHE A 81 -12.55 13.68 -6.42
N GLY A 82 -13.12 14.61 -5.66
CA GLY A 82 -12.89 14.77 -4.22
C GLY A 82 -13.86 14.00 -3.32
N GLN A 83 -14.68 13.09 -3.86
CA GLN A 83 -15.81 12.46 -3.15
C GLN A 83 -15.70 10.93 -3.03
N ILE A 84 -14.57 10.31 -3.42
CA ILE A 84 -14.38 8.86 -3.31
C ILE A 84 -14.11 8.40 -1.86
N PHE A 85 -13.64 9.31 -1.01
CA PHE A 85 -13.42 9.00 0.41
C PHE A 85 -14.74 9.16 1.17
N ARG A 86 -15.11 8.14 1.96
CA ARG A 86 -16.23 8.25 2.89
C ARG A 86 -16.01 9.47 3.80
N PRO A 87 -17.01 10.37 3.97
CA PRO A 87 -16.93 11.50 4.90
C PRO A 87 -16.58 11.07 6.33
N ASP A 88 -16.95 9.84 6.70
CA ASP A 88 -16.68 9.24 8.02
C ASP A 88 -15.20 8.88 8.24
N ASN A 89 -14.35 8.92 7.20
CA ASN A 89 -12.90 8.71 7.30
C ASN A 89 -12.13 10.03 7.54
N PHE A 90 -12.82 11.18 7.58
CA PHE A 90 -12.21 12.47 7.90
C PHE A 90 -12.29 12.74 9.40
N VAL A 91 -11.35 12.20 10.16
CA VAL A 91 -11.22 12.52 11.59
C VAL A 91 -10.20 13.65 11.77
N PHE A 92 -10.69 14.83 12.15
CA PHE A 92 -9.89 16.03 12.38
C PHE A 92 -9.50 16.18 13.86
N ALA A 93 -8.24 16.56 14.07
CA ALA A 93 -7.54 16.81 15.33
C ALA A 93 -7.19 15.53 16.11
N LEU A 94 -5.93 15.12 16.05
CA LEU A 94 -5.44 13.92 16.70
C LEU A 94 -4.11 14.20 17.38
N THR A 95 -4.05 13.95 18.68
CA THR A 95 -2.80 13.80 19.42
C THR A 95 -2.04 12.56 18.91
N VAL A 96 -0.74 12.46 19.19
CA VAL A 96 0.06 11.27 18.79
C VAL A 96 -0.57 9.95 19.29
N PRO A 97 -1.07 9.84 20.54
CA PRO A 97 -1.78 8.64 21.00
C PRO A 97 -3.01 8.27 20.16
N GLU A 98 -3.81 9.26 19.76
CA GLU A 98 -5.02 9.02 18.97
C GLU A 98 -4.67 8.60 17.54
N LEU A 99 -3.66 9.23 16.92
CA LEU A 99 -3.13 8.81 15.61
C LEU A 99 -2.66 7.36 15.65
N THR A 100 -1.86 7.02 16.66
CA THR A 100 -1.32 5.67 16.83
C THR A 100 -2.44 4.66 17.08
N GLN A 101 -3.46 4.99 17.88
CA GLN A 101 -4.59 4.08 18.10
C GLN A 101 -5.43 3.86 16.83
N GLN A 102 -5.69 4.93 16.08
CA GLN A 102 -6.45 4.86 14.83
C GLN A 102 -5.72 4.06 13.76
N MET A 103 -4.39 4.10 13.75
CA MET A 103 -3.55 3.35 12.82
C MET A 103 -3.80 1.85 12.86
N PHE A 104 -4.12 1.30 14.03
CA PHE A 104 -4.38 -0.13 14.24
C PHE A 104 -5.88 -0.48 14.30
N ASP A 105 -6.77 0.47 13.98
CA ASP A 105 -8.22 0.20 13.87
C ASP A 105 -8.54 -0.39 12.49
N SER A 106 -9.29 -1.49 12.45
CA SER A 106 -9.70 -2.15 11.21
C SER A 106 -10.53 -1.25 10.30
N LYS A 107 -11.21 -0.23 10.85
CA LYS A 107 -11.98 0.76 10.09
C LYS A 107 -11.13 1.66 9.19
N ASN A 108 -9.84 1.82 9.52
CA ASN A 108 -8.91 2.68 8.78
C ASN A 108 -8.04 1.90 7.80
N MET A 109 -8.23 0.59 7.68
CA MET A 109 -7.53 -0.24 6.72
C MET A 109 -8.06 0.03 5.31
N MET A 110 -7.13 0.21 4.36
CA MET A 110 -7.47 0.33 2.94
C MET A 110 -7.72 -1.03 2.28
N ALA A 111 -7.29 -2.12 2.93
CA ALA A 111 -7.67 -3.48 2.58
C ALA A 111 -8.83 -3.92 3.49
N ALA A 112 -9.85 -4.54 2.88
CA ALA A 112 -11.01 -5.06 3.60
C ALA A 112 -10.68 -6.41 4.27
N CYS A 113 -9.87 -6.34 5.32
CA CYS A 113 -9.45 -7.42 6.23
C CYS A 113 -9.39 -6.89 7.67
N ASP A 114 -9.70 -7.73 8.67
CA ASP A 114 -9.52 -7.35 10.08
C ASP A 114 -8.13 -7.79 10.58
N PRO A 115 -7.22 -6.86 10.94
CA PRO A 115 -5.90 -7.23 11.42
C PRO A 115 -5.89 -8.10 12.69
N ARG A 116 -7.01 -8.13 13.43
CA ARG A 116 -7.17 -8.96 14.64
C ARG A 116 -7.36 -10.44 14.33
N HIS A 117 -7.68 -10.81 13.09
CA HIS A 117 -7.81 -12.20 12.67
C HIS A 117 -6.47 -12.82 12.23
N GLY A 118 -5.38 -12.05 12.28
CA GLY A 118 -4.04 -12.53 11.97
C GLY A 118 -2.97 -11.91 12.85
N ARG A 119 -1.73 -12.00 12.39
CA ARG A 119 -0.55 -11.46 13.05
C ARG A 119 0.22 -10.57 12.09
N TYR A 120 0.90 -9.56 12.62
CA TYR A 120 1.80 -8.69 11.89
C TYR A 120 3.17 -9.34 11.79
N LEU A 121 3.62 -9.56 10.56
CA LEU A 121 5.00 -9.94 10.26
C LEU A 121 5.90 -8.72 10.44
N THR A 122 5.59 -7.63 9.73
CA THR A 122 6.32 -6.36 9.81
C THR A 122 5.37 -5.18 9.68
N VAL A 123 5.77 -4.05 10.27
CA VAL A 123 5.00 -2.80 10.24
C VAL A 123 5.94 -1.63 9.99
N ALA A 124 5.55 -0.74 9.07
CA ALA A 124 6.12 0.59 8.94
C ALA A 124 5.05 1.65 9.21
N ALA A 125 5.34 2.58 10.12
CA ALA A 125 4.48 3.68 10.50
C ALA A 125 5.15 5.01 10.15
N ILE A 126 4.56 5.78 9.25
CA ILE A 126 5.10 7.06 8.79
C ILE A 126 4.23 8.18 9.34
N PHE A 127 4.73 8.89 10.33
CA PHE A 127 4.10 10.08 10.88
C PHE A 127 4.54 11.33 10.12
N ARG A 128 3.61 12.23 9.85
CA ARG A 128 3.89 13.52 9.18
C ARG A 128 3.34 14.67 9.99
N GLY A 129 4.10 15.76 10.10
CA GLY A 129 3.77 16.96 10.86
C GLY A 129 4.63 17.14 12.12
N ARG A 130 4.51 18.30 12.74
CA ARG A 130 5.32 18.67 13.92
C ARG A 130 4.85 17.93 15.16
N MET A 131 5.62 16.95 15.62
CA MET A 131 5.32 16.15 16.80
C MET A 131 6.60 15.74 17.55
N SER A 132 6.43 15.29 18.80
CA SER A 132 7.55 14.80 19.61
C SER A 132 7.91 13.37 19.21
N MET A 133 9.13 13.16 18.69
CA MET A 133 9.63 11.81 18.36
C MET A 133 9.56 10.88 19.58
N LYS A 134 9.90 11.40 20.76
CA LYS A 134 9.82 10.64 22.02
C LYS A 134 8.39 10.14 22.28
N GLU A 135 7.39 10.97 22.03
CA GLU A 135 5.99 10.59 22.24
C GLU A 135 5.55 9.53 21.22
N VAL A 136 5.98 9.66 19.96
CA VAL A 136 5.73 8.64 18.92
C VAL A 136 6.29 7.28 19.34
N ASP A 137 7.55 7.25 19.79
CA ASP A 137 8.21 6.01 20.21
C ASP A 137 7.52 5.39 21.44
N GLU A 138 7.16 6.21 22.44
CA GLU A 138 6.43 5.75 23.63
C GLU A 138 5.07 5.16 23.28
N GLN A 139 4.30 5.79 22.37
CA GLN A 139 2.99 5.29 21.96
C GLN A 139 3.10 4.01 21.13
N MET A 140 4.06 3.93 20.21
CA MET A 140 4.26 2.75 19.37
C MET A 140 4.74 1.55 20.20
N LEU A 141 5.59 1.77 21.21
CA LEU A 141 5.97 0.73 22.16
C LEU A 141 4.79 0.29 23.04
N ASN A 142 3.95 1.23 23.48
CA ASN A 142 2.76 0.94 24.27
C ASN A 142 1.76 0.06 23.51
N VAL A 143 1.53 0.33 22.22
CA VAL A 143 0.65 -0.50 21.37
C VAL A 143 1.21 -1.89 21.19
N GLN A 144 2.51 -2.03 20.91
CA GLN A 144 3.17 -3.33 20.78
C GLN A 144 3.07 -4.15 22.07
N ASN A 145 3.36 -3.54 23.23
CA ASN A 145 3.31 -4.24 24.51
C ASN A 145 1.89 -4.67 24.90
N LYS A 146 0.87 -3.86 24.62
CA LYS A 146 -0.53 -4.19 24.92
C LYS A 146 -1.10 -5.28 24.00
N ASN A 147 -0.58 -5.38 22.79
CA ASN A 147 -1.12 -6.21 21.71
C ASN A 147 -0.08 -7.21 21.20
N SER A 148 0.86 -7.62 22.05
CA SER A 148 2.05 -8.38 21.64
C SER A 148 1.72 -9.69 20.91
N SER A 149 0.61 -10.33 21.25
CA SER A 149 0.11 -11.54 20.57
C SER A 149 -0.17 -11.35 19.08
N TYR A 150 -0.54 -10.13 18.67
CA TYR A 150 -0.80 -9.78 17.28
C TYR A 150 0.47 -9.49 16.49
N PHE A 151 1.64 -9.49 17.11
CA PHE A 151 2.93 -9.38 16.44
C PHE A 151 3.61 -10.74 16.49
N VAL A 152 4.30 -11.10 15.42
CA VAL A 152 5.14 -12.30 15.45
C VAL A 152 6.35 -12.07 16.36
N GLU A 153 6.66 -13.06 17.19
CA GLU A 153 7.73 -12.99 18.18
C GLU A 153 9.12 -13.30 17.60
N TRP A 154 9.16 -14.08 16.53
CA TRP A 154 10.38 -14.53 15.85
C TRP A 154 11.02 -13.46 14.96
N ILE A 155 10.28 -12.38 14.61
CA ILE A 155 10.88 -11.17 14.01
C ILE A 155 11.06 -10.11 15.10
N PRO A 156 12.26 -10.00 15.70
CA PRO A 156 12.50 -8.99 16.72
C PRO A 156 12.45 -7.57 16.13
N ASN A 157 11.81 -6.64 16.85
CA ASN A 157 11.73 -5.23 16.47
C ASN A 157 11.14 -5.00 15.07
N ASN A 158 10.09 -5.76 14.72
CA ASN A 158 9.43 -5.77 13.42
C ASN A 158 8.59 -4.52 13.08
N VAL A 159 8.44 -3.59 14.04
CA VAL A 159 7.77 -2.31 13.84
C VAL A 159 8.80 -1.20 13.69
N LYS A 160 8.76 -0.47 12.57
CA LYS A 160 9.62 0.70 12.31
C LYS A 160 8.79 1.96 12.17
N THR A 161 9.28 3.04 12.78
CA THR A 161 8.64 4.36 12.77
C THR A 161 9.50 5.35 12.00
N ALA A 162 8.86 6.24 11.27
CA ALA A 162 9.49 7.38 10.61
C ALA A 162 8.67 8.64 10.91
N VAL A 163 9.35 9.76 11.11
CA VAL A 163 8.71 11.07 11.32
C VAL A 163 9.20 12.03 10.25
N CYS A 164 8.27 12.65 9.55
CA CYS A 164 8.52 13.70 8.55
C CYS A 164 7.91 15.02 9.04
N ASP A 165 8.71 16.08 9.08
CA ASP A 165 8.26 17.38 9.59
C ASP A 165 7.23 18.08 8.68
N ILE A 166 7.15 17.68 7.40
CA ILE A 166 6.24 18.25 6.40
C ILE A 166 4.91 17.47 6.40
N PRO A 167 3.82 18.06 6.93
CA PRO A 167 2.50 17.42 6.89
C PRO A 167 1.92 17.48 5.46
N PRO A 168 0.94 16.61 5.14
CA PRO A 168 0.22 16.68 3.89
C PRO A 168 -0.72 17.91 3.83
N ARG A 169 -1.14 18.28 2.61
CA ARG A 169 -2.02 19.43 2.39
C ARG A 169 -3.32 19.31 3.18
N GLY A 170 -3.70 20.37 3.88
CA GLY A 170 -4.97 20.47 4.59
C GLY A 170 -4.99 19.81 5.98
N LEU A 171 -3.92 19.13 6.40
CA LEU A 171 -3.79 18.53 7.72
C LEU A 171 -2.54 19.07 8.43
N LYS A 172 -2.59 19.15 9.77
CA LYS A 172 -1.43 19.53 10.59
C LYS A 172 -0.58 18.33 10.99
N MET A 173 -1.21 17.17 11.14
CA MET A 173 -0.59 15.90 11.46
C MET A 173 -1.34 14.79 10.74
N SER A 174 -0.61 13.75 10.33
CA SER A 174 -1.18 12.52 9.78
C SER A 174 -0.26 11.36 10.09
N ALA A 175 -0.78 10.14 9.95
CA ALA A 175 0.04 8.94 10.02
C ALA A 175 -0.39 7.96 8.93
N THR A 176 0.59 7.30 8.32
CA THR A 176 0.39 6.30 7.28
C THR A 176 0.90 4.96 7.79
N PHE A 177 0.07 3.93 7.67
CA PHE A 177 0.37 2.58 8.09
C PHE A 177 0.67 1.69 6.89
N ILE A 178 1.75 0.92 6.99
CA ILE A 178 2.08 -0.14 6.06
C ILE A 178 2.28 -1.39 6.90
N GLY A 179 1.26 -2.25 6.93
CA GLY A 179 1.29 -3.50 7.67
C GLY A 179 1.42 -4.68 6.73
N ASN A 180 2.46 -5.49 6.91
CA ASN A 180 2.49 -6.84 6.37
C ASN A 180 1.86 -7.79 7.41
N SER A 181 0.60 -8.15 7.19
CA SER A 181 -0.18 -8.97 8.12
C SER A 181 -0.70 -10.21 7.42
N THR A 182 -0.67 -11.35 8.12
CA THR A 182 -1.28 -12.60 7.66
C THR A 182 -2.79 -12.51 7.47
N ALA A 183 -3.45 -11.51 8.05
CA ALA A 183 -4.87 -11.23 7.85
C ALA A 183 -5.24 -10.87 6.40
N ILE A 184 -4.26 -10.49 5.57
CA ILE A 184 -4.49 -10.21 4.14
C ILE A 184 -5.04 -11.43 3.40
N GLN A 185 -4.83 -12.64 3.92
CA GLN A 185 -5.39 -13.88 3.38
C GLN A 185 -6.93 -13.84 3.27
N GLU A 186 -7.64 -13.06 4.10
CA GLU A 186 -9.10 -12.90 4.01
C GLU A 186 -9.53 -12.29 2.67
N LEU A 187 -8.73 -11.35 2.15
CA LEU A 187 -8.98 -10.73 0.85
C LEU A 187 -8.84 -11.78 -0.26
N PHE A 188 -7.78 -12.58 -0.21
CA PHE A 188 -7.53 -13.64 -1.18
C PHE A 188 -8.58 -14.75 -1.10
N LYS A 189 -8.97 -15.20 0.11
CA LYS A 189 -10.07 -16.16 0.32
C LYS A 189 -11.37 -15.68 -0.31
N ARG A 190 -11.73 -14.41 -0.12
CA ARG A 190 -12.96 -13.82 -0.72
C ARG A 190 -12.92 -13.80 -2.24
N ILE A 191 -11.77 -13.50 -2.85
CA ILE A 191 -11.61 -13.51 -4.31
C ILE A 191 -11.64 -14.96 -4.82
N SER A 192 -10.95 -15.88 -4.14
CA SER A 192 -10.93 -17.31 -4.46
C SER A 192 -12.34 -17.90 -4.45
N GLU A 193 -13.14 -17.66 -3.41
CA GLU A 193 -14.54 -18.13 -3.34
C GLU A 193 -15.40 -17.67 -4.53
N GLN A 194 -15.27 -16.39 -4.92
CA GLN A 194 -15.99 -15.83 -6.07
C GLN A 194 -15.52 -16.44 -7.39
N PHE A 195 -14.19 -16.58 -7.54
CA PHE A 195 -13.57 -17.21 -8.69
C PHE A 195 -14.03 -18.67 -8.84
N THR A 196 -13.88 -19.49 -7.80
CA THR A 196 -14.27 -20.90 -7.79
C THR A 196 -15.76 -21.06 -8.12
N ALA A 197 -16.63 -20.19 -7.59
CA ALA A 197 -18.07 -20.24 -7.86
C ALA A 197 -18.40 -20.01 -9.35
N MET A 198 -17.66 -19.13 -10.03
CA MET A 198 -17.80 -18.86 -11.45
C MET A 198 -17.15 -19.95 -12.31
N PHE A 199 -15.93 -20.35 -11.95
CA PHE A 199 -15.12 -21.31 -12.69
C PHE A 199 -15.74 -22.72 -12.68
N ARG A 200 -16.31 -23.16 -11.55
CA ARG A 200 -17.07 -24.43 -11.48
C ARG A 200 -18.25 -24.51 -12.44
N ARG A 201 -18.82 -23.37 -12.82
CA ARG A 201 -19.92 -23.27 -13.79
C ARG A 201 -19.43 -23.03 -15.22
N LYS A 202 -18.11 -22.91 -15.42
CA LYS A 202 -17.45 -22.49 -16.66
C LYS A 202 -18.07 -21.22 -17.26
N ALA A 203 -18.56 -20.33 -16.39
CA ALA A 203 -19.24 -19.11 -16.81
C ALA A 203 -18.23 -18.17 -17.49
N PHE A 204 -18.55 -17.72 -18.70
CA PHE A 204 -17.71 -16.84 -19.52
C PHE A 204 -16.31 -17.36 -19.90
N LEU A 205 -16.00 -18.64 -19.64
CA LEU A 205 -14.68 -19.21 -19.91
C LEU A 205 -14.26 -19.09 -21.39
N HIS A 206 -15.22 -19.21 -22.30
CA HIS A 206 -15.01 -19.09 -23.75
C HIS A 206 -14.46 -17.74 -24.21
N TRP A 207 -14.62 -16.66 -23.44
CA TRP A 207 -14.01 -15.36 -23.76
C TRP A 207 -12.50 -15.38 -23.60
N TYR A 208 -11.98 -16.22 -22.70
CA TYR A 208 -10.56 -16.34 -22.45
C TYR A 208 -9.93 -17.38 -23.38
N THR A 209 -10.57 -18.55 -23.50
CA THR A 209 -10.05 -19.60 -24.38
C THR A 209 -10.16 -19.23 -25.87
N GLY A 210 -11.10 -18.36 -26.24
CA GLY A 210 -11.21 -17.79 -27.59
C GLY A 210 -10.03 -16.89 -27.98
N GLU A 211 -9.37 -16.27 -27.00
CA GLU A 211 -8.17 -15.42 -27.20
C GLU A 211 -6.86 -16.21 -27.06
N GLY A 212 -6.94 -17.53 -26.84
CA GLY A 212 -5.79 -18.43 -26.85
C GLY A 212 -5.33 -18.96 -25.48
N MET A 213 -6.04 -18.64 -24.39
CA MET A 213 -5.77 -19.20 -23.06
C MET A 213 -6.24 -20.66 -22.95
N ASP A 214 -5.60 -21.45 -22.07
CA ASP A 214 -6.04 -22.81 -21.72
C ASP A 214 -6.85 -22.80 -20.41
N GLU A 215 -7.82 -23.71 -20.27
CA GLU A 215 -8.52 -23.93 -19.01
C GLU A 215 -7.57 -24.37 -17.88
N MET A 216 -6.44 -25.01 -18.24
CA MET A 216 -5.40 -25.39 -17.27
C MET A 216 -4.79 -24.18 -16.58
N GLU A 217 -4.61 -23.05 -17.27
CA GLU A 217 -4.06 -21.81 -16.69
C GLU A 217 -4.95 -21.25 -15.56
N PHE A 218 -6.28 -21.45 -15.66
CA PHE A 218 -7.22 -21.06 -14.59
C PHE A 218 -7.06 -21.94 -13.35
N THR A 219 -6.79 -23.24 -13.56
CA THR A 219 -6.59 -24.20 -12.47
C THR A 219 -5.27 -23.93 -11.75
N GLU A 220 -4.21 -23.61 -12.51
CA GLU A 220 -2.91 -23.20 -11.95
C GLU A 220 -3.05 -21.90 -11.14
N ALA A 221 -3.75 -20.89 -11.67
CA ALA A 221 -3.98 -19.65 -10.93
C ALA A 221 -4.80 -19.86 -9.65
N GLU A 222 -5.81 -20.75 -9.67
CA GLU A 222 -6.58 -21.13 -8.47
C GLU A 222 -5.68 -21.83 -7.44
N SER A 223 -4.82 -22.76 -7.87
CA SER A 223 -3.86 -23.45 -7.00
C SER A 223 -2.92 -22.45 -6.33
N ASN A 224 -2.22 -21.63 -7.11
CA ASN A 224 -1.24 -20.67 -6.59
C ASN A 224 -1.87 -19.69 -5.59
N MET A 225 -3.13 -19.29 -5.81
CA MET A 225 -3.86 -18.42 -4.87
C MET A 225 -4.13 -19.13 -3.54
N ASN A 226 -4.49 -20.43 -3.58
CA ASN A 226 -4.74 -21.22 -2.38
C ASN A 226 -3.44 -21.57 -1.65
N ASP A 227 -2.34 -21.76 -2.38
CA ASP A 227 -1.01 -21.98 -1.83
C ASP A 227 -0.55 -20.74 -1.05
N LEU A 228 -0.68 -19.54 -1.63
CA LEU A 228 -0.41 -18.27 -0.94
C LEU A 228 -1.25 -18.09 0.35
N VAL A 229 -2.53 -18.48 0.30
CA VAL A 229 -3.40 -18.44 1.49
C VAL A 229 -2.89 -19.41 2.56
N SER A 230 -2.39 -20.58 2.16
CA SER A 230 -1.86 -21.60 3.06
C SER A 230 -0.54 -21.16 3.69
N GLU A 231 0.35 -20.52 2.92
CA GLU A 231 1.58 -19.91 3.44
C GLU A 231 1.28 -18.88 4.53
N TYR A 232 0.33 -17.96 4.30
CA TYR A 232 -0.07 -17.00 5.33
C TYR A 232 -0.65 -17.65 6.58
N GLN A 233 -1.37 -18.77 6.43
CA GLN A 233 -1.90 -19.52 7.55
C GLN A 233 -0.76 -20.19 8.34
N GLN A 234 0.22 -20.77 7.66
CA GLN A 234 1.40 -21.38 8.27
C GLN A 234 2.18 -20.37 9.13
N TYR A 235 2.52 -19.19 8.59
CA TYR A 235 3.22 -18.16 9.36
C TYR A 235 2.37 -17.54 10.48
N GLN A 236 1.04 -17.57 10.34
CA GLN A 236 0.15 -17.09 11.38
C GLN A 236 0.16 -18.01 12.61
N ASP A 237 0.18 -19.31 12.36
CA ASP A 237 0.16 -20.36 13.40
C ASP A 237 1.56 -20.65 13.95
N ALA A 238 2.62 -20.29 13.21
CA ALA A 238 4.01 -20.49 13.61
C ALA A 238 4.37 -19.83 14.95
N THR A 239 5.07 -20.61 15.78
CA THR A 239 5.68 -20.16 17.03
C THR A 239 7.20 -20.05 16.89
N ALA A 240 7.87 -19.30 17.79
CA ALA A 240 9.32 -19.13 17.73
C ALA A 240 10.12 -20.46 17.78
N ASP A 241 9.55 -21.50 18.39
CA ASP A 241 10.21 -22.79 18.57
C ASP A 241 10.12 -23.68 17.31
N GLU A 242 9.13 -23.45 16.43
CA GLU A 242 8.84 -24.28 15.25
C GLU A 242 9.57 -23.79 13.98
N GLN A 243 10.04 -22.54 13.94
CA GLN A 243 10.71 -21.98 12.76
C GLN A 243 12.16 -22.43 12.53
N GLY A 244 12.84 -22.90 13.58
CA GLY A 244 14.20 -23.45 13.42
C GLY A 244 14.24 -24.66 12.48
N GLU A 245 13.11 -25.35 12.29
CA GLU A 245 12.97 -26.47 11.36
C GLU A 245 12.57 -26.01 9.94
N PHE A 246 11.91 -24.85 9.80
CA PHE A 246 11.35 -24.39 8.51
C PHE A 246 12.38 -23.62 7.67
N GLU A 247 13.29 -22.89 8.32
CA GLU A 247 14.45 -22.28 7.64
C GLU A 247 15.44 -23.34 7.12
N GLU A 248 15.51 -24.53 7.75
CA GLU A 248 16.33 -25.64 7.24
C GLU A 248 15.71 -26.31 6.01
N GLU A 249 14.37 -26.40 5.93
CA GLU A 249 13.67 -26.98 4.76
C GLU A 249 13.70 -26.08 3.51
N GLU A 250 13.53 -24.76 3.63
CA GLU A 250 13.63 -23.83 2.47
C GLU A 250 15.04 -23.82 1.85
N VAL A 251 16.08 -23.97 2.67
CA VAL A 251 17.48 -24.02 2.18
C VAL A 251 17.79 -25.34 1.47
N GLU A 252 17.11 -26.44 1.82
CA GLU A 252 17.26 -27.72 1.12
C GLU A 252 16.49 -27.76 -0.22
N GLU A 253 15.38 -27.04 -0.38
CA GLU A 253 14.66 -26.95 -1.66
C GLU A 253 15.35 -26.04 -2.71
N GLU A 254 16.14 -25.05 -2.27
CA GLU A 254 16.91 -24.18 -3.18
C GLU A 254 18.32 -24.71 -3.55
N ALA A 255 18.74 -25.89 -3.06
CA ALA A 255 20.10 -26.45 -3.22
C ALA A 255 20.26 -27.54 -4.31
#